data_AF-A0A5B7EKH3-F1
#
_entry.id   AF-A0A5B7EKH3-F1
#
_cell.length_a   1.000
_cell.length_b   1.000
_cell.length_c   1.000
_cell.angle_alpha   90.00
_cell.angle_beta   90.00
_cell.angle_gamma   90.00
#
_symmetry.space_group_name_H-M   'P 1'
#
loop_
_entity.id
_entity.type
_entity.pdbx_description
1 polymer ?
#
loop_
_entity_poly.entity_id
_entity_poly.type
_entity_poly.pdbx_seq_one_letter_code
_entity_poly.pdbx_strand_id
1 'polypeptide(L)'
;MRQPQLQVLISRPEGSTQHSTTAIADTGAQVCVAGPVLLKILGLSHGQLQQHASLCNLANINLPTLGATSCHFSISGHSTRQDVYFMRSVLQVYLSLTACKALGLVHEDFPHPPPLAVASMVRRVVEAPARHPGQ
;
A
#
# COMPACT_ATOMS: atom_id res chain seq x y z
N MET A 1 -2.56 14.34 13.97
CA MET A 1 -3.46 13.51 13.13
C MET A 1 -2.95 12.08 13.13
N ARG A 2 -3.83 11.08 13.18
CA ARG A 2 -3.45 9.67 13.02
C ARG A 2 -3.39 9.34 11.53
N GLN A 3 -2.33 8.67 11.08
CA GLN A 3 -2.21 8.19 9.71
C GLN A 3 -2.79 6.76 9.61
N PRO A 4 -3.50 6.40 8.54
CA PRO A 4 -4.05 5.06 8.35
C PRO A 4 -2.93 4.08 7.99
N GLN A 5 -2.31 3.50 9.02
CA GLN A 5 -1.20 2.57 8.90
C GLN A 5 -1.68 1.12 8.83
N LEU A 6 -1.04 0.32 7.98
CA LEU A 6 -1.30 -1.10 7.80
C LEU A 6 -0.01 -1.86 7.52
N GLN A 7 0.02 -3.15 7.86
CA GLN A 7 1.11 -4.04 7.44
C GLN A 7 0.85 -4.54 6.03
N VAL A 8 1.84 -4.40 5.16
CA VAL A 8 1.84 -4.93 3.80
C VAL A 8 3.06 -5.79 3.57
N LEU A 9 2.92 -6.80 2.73
CA LEU A 9 4.07 -7.52 2.17
C LEU A 9 4.49 -6.82 0.88
N ILE A 10 5.78 -6.56 0.74
CA ILE A 10 6.36 -5.97 -0.46
C ILE A 10 7.53 -6.83 -0.97
N SER A 11 7.61 -7.01 -2.28
CA SER A 11 8.74 -7.68 -2.94
C SER A 11 9.10 -7.01 -4.25
N ARG A 12 10.27 -7.40 -4.77
CA ARG A 12 10.67 -7.09 -6.14
C ARG A 12 9.90 -7.99 -7.13
N PRO A 13 9.81 -7.60 -8.41
CA PRO A 13 9.09 -8.40 -9.42
C PRO A 13 9.70 -9.79 -9.63
N GLU A 14 11.03 -9.89 -9.49
CA GLU A 14 11.80 -11.13 -9.73
C GLU A 14 12.33 -11.74 -8.41
N GLY A 15 12.00 -11.16 -7.25
CA GLY A 15 12.50 -11.60 -5.96
C GLY A 15 11.54 -12.57 -5.28
N SER A 16 12.07 -13.70 -4.79
CA SER A 16 11.30 -14.63 -3.94
C SER A 16 11.08 -14.10 -2.52
N THR A 17 11.91 -13.16 -2.07
CA THR A 17 11.84 -12.62 -0.71
C THR A 17 10.80 -11.51 -0.62
N GLN A 18 9.76 -11.75 0.18
CA GLN A 18 8.81 -10.74 0.62
C GLN A 18 9.26 -10.13 1.94
N HIS A 19 9.07 -8.83 2.09
CA HIS A 19 9.33 -8.10 3.32
C HIS A 19 8.02 -7.53 3.87
N SER A 20 7.76 -7.74 5.16
CA SER A 20 6.64 -7.09 5.84
C SER A 20 7.04 -5.69 6.32
N THR A 21 6.29 -4.67 5.92
CA THR A 21 6.53 -3.29 6.32
C THR A 21 5.22 -2.54 6.59
N THR A 22 5.31 -1.51 7.42
CA THR A 22 4.19 -0.61 7.68
C THR A 22 4.08 0.42 6.56
N ALA A 23 2.90 0.48 5.95
CA ALA A 23 2.56 1.44 4.92
C ALA A 23 1.39 2.34 5.37
N ILE A 24 1.30 3.52 4.77
CA ILE A 24 0.20 4.46 4.91
C ILE A 24 -0.67 4.37 3.66
N ALA A 25 -1.97 4.14 3.85
CA ALA A 25 -2.95 4.29 2.77
C ALA A 25 -3.16 5.78 2.47
N ASP A 26 -2.68 6.25 1.31
CA ASP A 26 -2.78 7.65 0.90
C ASP A 26 -3.63 7.79 -0.37
N THR A 27 -4.94 7.91 -0.18
CA THR A 27 -5.88 8.08 -1.29
C THR A 27 -5.70 9.42 -2.03
N GLY A 28 -4.90 10.35 -1.50
CA GLY A 28 -4.52 11.59 -2.16
C GLY A 28 -3.30 11.46 -3.07
N ALA A 29 -2.57 10.34 -3.00
CA ALA A 29 -1.39 10.09 -3.80
C ALA A 29 -1.71 9.40 -5.14
N GLN A 30 -1.11 9.90 -6.22
CA GLN A 30 -1.20 9.30 -7.55
C GLN A 30 -0.24 8.12 -7.73
N VAL A 31 0.87 8.11 -6.99
CA VAL A 31 1.95 7.11 -7.12
C VAL A 31 2.34 6.56 -5.76
N CYS A 32 2.89 5.35 -5.73
CA CYS A 32 3.46 4.82 -4.50
C CYS A 32 4.83 5.45 -4.25
N VAL A 33 5.13 5.80 -3.00
CA VAL A 33 6.39 6.43 -2.62
C VAL A 33 7.01 5.70 -1.44
N ALA A 34 8.33 5.54 -1.45
CA ALA A 34 9.07 4.93 -0.36
C ALA A 34 10.41 5.62 -0.09
N GLY A 35 10.96 5.32 1.09
CA GLY A 35 12.26 5.81 1.53
C GLY A 35 13.45 4.92 1.15
N PRO A 36 14.69 5.38 1.38
CA PRO A 36 15.91 4.61 1.11
C PRO A 36 16.03 3.34 1.97
N VAL A 37 15.36 3.31 3.14
CA VAL A 37 15.34 2.13 4.01
C VAL A 37 14.72 0.93 3.28
N LEU A 38 13.56 1.14 2.64
CA LEU A 38 12.91 0.07 1.88
C LEU A 38 13.74 -0.34 0.66
N LEU A 39 14.35 0.63 -0.04
CA LEU A 39 15.26 0.37 -1.15
C LEU A 39 16.36 -0.63 -0.74
N LYS A 40 17.01 -0.37 0.41
CA LYS A 40 18.07 -1.22 0.96
C LYS A 40 17.54 -2.60 1.37
N ILE A 41 16.38 -2.66 2.01
CA ILE A 41 15.75 -3.93 2.43
C ILE A 41 15.44 -4.82 1.22
N LEU A 42 15.00 -4.22 0.12
CA LEU A 42 14.77 -4.93 -1.15
C LEU A 42 16.08 -5.26 -1.89
N GLY A 43 17.25 -4.88 -1.36
CA GLY A 43 18.54 -5.10 -2.01
C GLY A 43 18.67 -4.39 -3.36
N LEU A 44 17.98 -3.25 -3.53
CA LEU A 44 18.03 -2.44 -4.74
C LEU A 44 19.14 -1.39 -4.62
N SER A 45 19.89 -1.18 -5.70
CA SER A 45 20.82 -0.06 -5.84
C SER A 45 20.22 1.04 -6.71
N HIS A 46 20.76 2.27 -6.60
CA HIS A 46 20.30 3.40 -7.40
C HIS A 46 20.41 3.15 -8.92
N GLY A 47 21.43 2.39 -9.36
CA GLY A 47 21.61 2.05 -10.78
C GLY A 47 20.56 1.08 -11.33
N GLN A 48 19.76 0.45 -10.47
CA GLN A 48 18.64 -0.42 -10.86
C GLN A 48 17.30 0.34 -10.89
N LEU A 49 17.29 1.63 -10.53
CA LEU A 49 16.10 2.45 -10.58
C LEU A 49 15.95 3.09 -11.96
N GLN A 50 14.74 3.03 -12.49
CA GLN A 50 14.38 3.73 -13.71
C GLN A 50 14.20 5.22 -13.42
N GLN A 51 14.72 6.05 -14.31
CA GLN A 51 14.43 7.49 -14.29
C GLN A 51 13.02 7.69 -14.83
N HIS A 52 12.20 8.42 -14.08
CA HIS A 52 10.82 8.77 -14.46
C HIS A 52 10.65 10.28 -14.49
N ALA A 53 9.49 10.74 -14.96
CA ALA A 53 9.10 12.14 -14.88
C ALA A 53 9.16 12.66 -13.43
N SER A 54 9.51 13.94 -13.28
CA SER A 54 9.54 14.64 -11.99
C SER A 54 8.19 14.53 -11.27
N LEU A 55 8.24 14.26 -9.97
CA LEU A 55 7.05 14.27 -9.12
C LEU A 55 6.89 15.63 -8.46
N CYS A 56 5.65 16.08 -8.29
CA CYS A 56 5.34 17.29 -7.54
C CYS A 56 4.35 16.96 -6.43
N ASN A 57 4.42 17.71 -5.33
CA ASN A 57 3.33 17.72 -4.36
C ASN A 57 2.15 18.58 -4.85
N LEU A 58 1.07 18.63 -4.08
CA LEU A 58 -0.12 19.42 -4.39
C LEU A 58 0.13 20.94 -4.50
N ALA A 59 1.25 21.44 -3.95
CA ALA A 59 1.68 22.82 -4.06
C ALA A 59 2.63 23.08 -5.25
N ASN A 60 2.71 22.14 -6.20
CA ASN A 60 3.62 22.17 -7.36
C ASN A 60 5.11 22.27 -6.99
N ILE A 61 5.48 21.84 -5.79
CA ILE A 61 6.89 21.78 -5.37
C ILE A 61 7.46 20.45 -5.88
N ASN A 62 8.53 20.53 -6.66
CA ASN A 62 9.25 19.37 -7.16
C ASN A 62 9.80 18.51 -6.01
N LEU A 63 9.57 17.22 -6.10
CA LEU A 63 10.01 16.20 -5.15
C LEU A 63 11.21 15.46 -5.76
N PRO A 64 12.44 15.66 -5.24
CA PRO A 64 13.62 15.00 -5.80
C PRO A 64 13.55 13.49 -5.58
N THR A 65 13.40 12.75 -6.69
CA THR A 65 13.36 11.29 -6.71
C THR A 65 14.76 10.72 -6.94
N LEU A 66 15.03 9.58 -6.33
CA LEU A 66 16.22 8.76 -6.62
C LEU A 66 16.02 7.91 -7.89
N GLY A 67 14.75 7.68 -8.24
CA GLY A 67 14.28 6.86 -9.34
C GLY A 67 13.10 6.00 -8.89
N ALA A 68 12.57 5.17 -9.79
CA ALA A 68 11.45 4.28 -9.52
C ALA A 68 11.79 2.83 -9.86
N THR A 69 11.10 1.88 -9.23
CA THR A 69 11.07 0.50 -9.70
C THR A 69 9.71 -0.11 -9.43
N SER A 70 9.35 -1.12 -10.20
CA SER A 70 8.10 -1.83 -10.00
C SER A 70 8.25 -2.77 -8.81
N CYS A 71 7.29 -2.75 -7.88
CA CYS A 71 7.23 -3.64 -6.73
C CYS A 71 5.89 -4.36 -6.68
N HIS A 72 5.89 -5.56 -6.09
CA HIS A 72 4.67 -6.29 -5.78
C HIS A 72 4.26 -5.98 -4.35
N PHE A 73 2.99 -5.64 -4.14
CA PHE A 73 2.38 -5.47 -2.84
C PHE A 73 1.32 -6.54 -2.61
N SER A 74 1.17 -7.03 -1.39
CA SER A 74 0.05 -7.88 -1.02
C SER A 74 -0.44 -7.68 0.42
N ILE A 75 -1.75 -7.84 0.60
CA ILE A 75 -2.44 -7.85 1.90
C ILE A 75 -3.70 -8.71 1.80
N SER A 76 -3.94 -9.59 2.78
CA SER A 76 -5.19 -10.35 2.93
C SER A 76 -5.69 -11.04 1.64
N GLY A 77 -4.78 -11.60 0.84
CA GLY A 77 -5.12 -12.28 -0.42
C GLY A 77 -5.25 -11.37 -1.64
N HIS A 78 -5.24 -10.05 -1.48
CA HIS A 78 -5.15 -9.08 -2.56
C HIS A 78 -3.70 -8.79 -2.90
N SER A 79 -3.41 -8.55 -4.18
CA SER A 79 -2.06 -8.17 -4.62
C SER A 79 -2.11 -7.21 -5.79
N THR A 80 -1.07 -6.39 -5.92
CA THR A 80 -0.92 -5.46 -7.03
C THR A 80 0.54 -5.22 -7.35
N ARG A 81 0.82 -4.91 -8.61
CA ARG A 81 2.12 -4.41 -9.06
C ARG A 81 2.02 -2.91 -9.23
N GLN A 82 2.94 -2.18 -8.59
CA GLN A 82 2.94 -0.71 -8.58
C GLN A 82 4.36 -0.20 -8.79
N ASP A 83 4.50 0.90 -9.53
CA ASP A 83 5.75 1.63 -9.56
C ASP A 83 5.91 2.41 -8.25
N VAL A 84 7.04 2.16 -7.58
CA VAL A 84 7.41 2.78 -6.31
C VAL A 84 8.53 3.76 -6.58
N TYR A 85 8.26 5.03 -6.30
CA TYR A 85 9.23 6.10 -6.39
C TYR A 85 9.99 6.24 -5.09
N PHE A 86 11.32 6.17 -5.16
CA PHE A 86 12.16 6.29 -3.99
C PHE A 86 12.62 7.74 -3.81
N MET A 87 12.47 8.28 -2.61
CA MET A 87 12.85 9.66 -2.28
C MET A 87 13.72 9.67 -1.02
N ARG A 88 14.74 10.54 -0.97
CA ARG A 88 15.66 10.62 0.16
C ARG A 88 14.98 11.09 1.46
N SER A 89 14.00 11.98 1.35
CA SER A 89 13.30 12.61 2.48
C SER A 89 12.14 11.79 3.04
N VAL A 90 11.78 10.67 2.40
CA VAL A 90 10.65 9.83 2.81
C VAL A 90 11.15 8.71 3.73
N LEU A 91 10.44 8.47 4.83
CA LEU A 91 10.78 7.41 5.80
C LEU A 91 9.80 6.24 5.78
N GLN A 92 8.58 6.46 5.26
CA GLN A 92 7.49 5.50 5.27
C GLN A 92 7.14 5.07 3.85
N VAL A 93 6.35 4.00 3.72
CA VAL A 93 5.74 3.62 2.45
C VAL A 93 4.37 4.28 2.35
N TYR A 94 4.12 5.00 1.27
CA TYR A 94 2.82 5.58 0.95
C TYR A 94 2.23 4.85 -0.24
N LEU A 95 1.03 4.32 -0.07
CA LEU A 95 0.29 3.61 -1.11
C LEU A 95 -0.59 4.62 -1.86
N SER A 96 -0.49 4.62 -3.20
CA SER A 96 -1.36 5.42 -4.05
C SER A 96 -2.83 5.02 -3.93
N LEU A 97 -3.73 5.86 -4.45
CA LEU A 97 -5.14 5.49 -4.60
C LEU A 97 -5.31 4.19 -5.40
N THR A 98 -4.58 4.02 -6.51
CA THR A 98 -4.65 2.82 -7.35
C THR A 98 -4.21 1.58 -6.58
N ALA A 99 -3.15 1.68 -5.79
CA ALA A 99 -2.72 0.59 -4.91
C ALA A 99 -3.76 0.29 -3.83
N CYS A 100 -4.34 1.33 -3.21
CA CYS A 100 -5.36 1.16 -2.19
C CYS A 100 -6.62 0.45 -2.73
N LYS A 101 -7.07 0.77 -3.94
CA LYS A 101 -8.18 0.08 -4.61
C LYS A 101 -7.85 -1.39 -4.87
N ALA A 102 -6.73 -1.65 -5.56
CA ALA A 102 -6.31 -3.01 -5.91
C ALA A 102 -6.04 -3.92 -4.69
N LEU A 103 -5.61 -3.34 -3.57
CA LEU A 103 -5.39 -4.04 -2.30
C LEU A 103 -6.68 -4.17 -1.46
N GLY A 104 -7.82 -3.66 -1.93
CA GLY A 104 -9.10 -3.73 -1.23
C GLY A 104 -9.22 -2.82 0.00
N LEU A 105 -8.36 -1.79 0.12
CA LEU A 105 -8.37 -0.85 1.26
C LEU A 105 -9.47 0.20 1.13
N VAL A 106 -9.86 0.52 -0.10
CA VAL A 106 -10.99 1.38 -0.42
C VAL A 106 -11.78 0.77 -1.57
N HIS A 107 -13.04 1.19 -1.71
CA HIS A 107 -13.90 0.73 -2.81
C HIS A 107 -13.37 1.21 -4.18
N GLU A 108 -13.62 0.45 -5.24
CA GLU A 108 -13.25 0.81 -6.61
C GLU A 108 -13.87 2.16 -7.04
N ASP A 109 -15.06 2.48 -6.54
CA ASP A 109 -15.75 3.76 -6.82
C ASP A 109 -15.32 4.93 -5.94
N PHE A 110 -14.40 4.72 -4.98
CA PHE A 110 -13.86 5.80 -4.13
C PHE A 110 -13.44 7.00 -5.00
N PRO A 111 -13.80 8.24 -4.61
CA PRO A 111 -14.36 8.67 -3.32
C PRO A 111 -15.89 8.64 -3.21
N HIS A 112 -16.61 8.11 -4.21
CA HIS A 112 -18.07 8.11 -4.18
C HIS A 112 -18.58 7.11 -3.13
N PRO A 113 -19.62 7.48 -2.36
CA PRO A 113 -20.25 6.55 -1.45
C PRO A 113 -20.91 5.43 -2.25
N PRO A 114 -20.92 4.19 -1.73
CA PRO A 114 -21.65 3.11 -2.37
C PRO A 114 -23.15 3.46 -2.41
N PRO A 115 -23.89 3.00 -3.44
CA PRO A 115 -25.33 3.19 -3.50
C PRO A 115 -26.00 2.70 -2.20
N LEU A 116 -27.00 3.43 -1.70
CA LEU A 116 -27.65 3.21 -0.40
C LEU A 116 -28.18 1.78 -0.13
N ALA A 117 -28.25 0.91 -1.14
CA ALA A 117 -28.78 -0.45 -1.03
C ALA A 117 -27.79 -1.51 -0.50
N VAL A 118 -26.49 -1.25 -0.41
CA VAL A 118 -25.47 -2.25 0.00
C VAL A 118 -24.94 -2.09 1.44
N ALA A 119 -25.52 -1.21 2.24
CA ALA A 119 -25.06 -0.96 3.62
C ALA A 119 -25.37 -2.11 4.63
N SER A 120 -25.99 -3.21 4.20
CA SER A 120 -26.42 -4.31 5.08
C SER A 120 -25.81 -5.65 4.71
N MET A 121 -24.52 -5.85 5.02
CA MET A 121 -23.97 -7.18 5.37
C MET A 121 -22.54 -7.08 5.88
N VAL A 122 -22.37 -6.63 7.13
CA VAL A 122 -21.21 -7.04 7.94
C VAL A 122 -21.75 -8.03 8.97
N ARG A 123 -21.71 -9.33 8.63
CA ARG A 123 -22.04 -10.38 9.60
C ARG A 123 -20.98 -10.38 10.70
N ARG A 124 -21.37 -10.04 11.93
CA ARG A 124 -20.62 -10.41 13.12
C ARG A 124 -20.71 -11.93 13.29
N VAL A 125 -19.65 -12.66 13.01
CA VAL A 125 -19.47 -13.99 13.58
C VAL A 125 -19.02 -13.77 15.01
N VAL A 126 -19.93 -13.93 15.96
CA VAL A 126 -19.59 -14.14 17.36
C VAL A 126 -19.79 -15.63 17.60
N GLU A 127 -18.70 -16.39 17.65
CA GLU A 127 -18.72 -17.76 18.16
C GLU A 127 -19.11 -17.72 19.64
N ALA A 128 -20.20 -18.39 19.99
CA ALA A 128 -20.52 -18.70 21.38
C ALA A 128 -19.77 -19.98 21.78
N PRO A 129 -19.23 -20.08 23.02
CA PRO A 129 -18.52 -21.28 23.44
C PRO A 129 -19.50 -22.45 23.64
N ALA A 130 -19.06 -23.62 23.19
CA ALA A 130 -19.78 -24.88 23.34
C ALA A 130 -20.07 -25.18 24.83
N ARG A 131 -21.35 -25.45 25.14
CA ARG A 131 -21.73 -26.02 26.44
C ARG A 131 -21.18 -27.45 26.54
N HIS A 132 -20.52 -27.75 27.65
CA HIS A 132 -20.11 -29.11 28.00
C HIS A 132 -21.32 -30.06 28.12
N PRO A 133 -21.21 -31.32 27.65
CA PRO A 133 -22.22 -32.33 27.93
C PRO A 133 -21.96 -32.90 29.33
N GLY A 134 -22.95 -32.79 30.19
CA GLY A 134 -23.00 -33.53 31.44
C GLY A 134 -24.44 -33.99 31.67
N GLN A 135 -24.75 -35.19 31.19
CA GLN A 135 -25.54 -36.25 31.84
C GLN A 135 -25.16 -37.58 31.20
#